data_AF-A0A533WZ57-F1
#
_entry.id   AF-A0A533WZ57-F1
#
_cell.length_a   1.000
_cell.length_b   1.000
_cell.length_c   1.000
_cell.angle_alpha   90.00
_cell.angle_beta   90.00
_cell.angle_gamma   90.00
#
_symmetry.space_group_name_H-M   'P 1'
#
loop_
_entity.id
_entity.type
_entity.pdbx_description
1 polymer ?
#
loop_
_entity_poly.entity_id
_entity_poly.type
_entity_poly.pdbx_seq_one_letter_code
_entity_poly.pdbx_strand_id
1 'polypeptide(L)'
;MSAEFAIIAGSSLAGAISAAFIERMSRLRRIEKRQPKLTSAARSELLSLLFEKNLASEAITRVYEASQASRIDRLDRDRLLLRYKDKLDSLNQRIAHLQPVADYADLKELRNNLVSLIENKISVLDQKLLAIKPIVTNDAMDAKVQMIIAETSKVQAVPVEQKSVKAEEKTIDQLQKEIVHALERLEQVEIDKD
;
A
#
# COMPACT_ATOMS: atom_id res chain seq x y z
N MET A 1 49.58 30.07 -33.09
CA MET A 1 49.83 29.15 -31.95
C MET A 1 48.99 29.58 -30.75
N SER A 2 47.67 29.42 -30.79
CA SER A 2 46.81 29.91 -29.69
C SER A 2 45.50 29.14 -29.49
N ALA A 3 45.20 28.11 -30.29
CA ALA A 3 43.95 27.34 -30.20
C ALA A 3 44.07 26.03 -29.40
N GLU A 4 45.28 25.53 -29.12
CA GLU A 4 45.46 24.18 -28.54
C GLU A 4 45.55 24.16 -27.01
N PHE A 5 45.84 25.30 -26.35
CA PHE A 5 45.92 25.38 -24.88
C PHE A 5 44.56 25.55 -24.18
N ALA A 6 43.51 25.94 -24.90
CA ALA A 6 42.19 26.15 -24.31
C ALA A 6 41.45 24.83 -24.02
N ILE A 7 41.76 23.75 -24.75
CA ILE A 7 41.05 22.47 -24.63
C ILE A 7 41.59 21.64 -23.45
N ILE A 8 42.84 21.83 -23.05
CA ILE A 8 43.48 21.07 -21.97
C ILE A 8 43.17 21.67 -20.58
N ALA A 9 42.90 22.98 -20.48
CA ALA A 9 42.53 23.61 -19.21
C ALA A 9 41.07 23.33 -18.79
N GLY A 10 40.17 23.05 -19.75
CA GLY A 10 38.76 22.76 -19.48
C GLY A 10 38.47 21.34 -18.96
N SER A 11 39.32 20.37 -19.28
CA SER A 11 39.13 18.96 -18.89
C SER A 11 39.43 18.70 -17.41
N SER A 12 40.33 19.48 -16.80
CA SER A 12 40.69 19.32 -15.38
C SER A 12 39.58 19.79 -14.42
N LEU A 13 38.80 20.81 -14.80
CA LEU A 13 37.66 21.28 -14.01
C LEU A 13 36.47 20.31 -14.12
N ALA A 14 36.22 19.76 -15.31
CA ALA A 14 35.21 18.71 -15.53
C ALA A 14 35.55 17.41 -14.79
N GLY A 15 36.82 17.00 -14.79
CA GLY A 15 37.31 15.83 -14.05
C GLY A 15 37.16 15.98 -12.53
N ALA A 16 37.46 17.17 -11.98
CA ALA A 16 37.31 17.45 -10.55
C ALA A 16 35.83 17.48 -10.10
N ILE A 17 34.94 18.08 -10.90
CA ILE A 17 33.49 18.08 -10.63
C ILE A 17 32.93 16.65 -10.74
N SER A 18 33.38 15.86 -11.72
CA SER A 18 32.96 14.47 -11.90
C SER A 18 33.47 13.57 -10.76
N ALA A 19 34.70 13.76 -10.28
CA ALA A 19 35.23 13.03 -9.13
C ALA A 19 34.48 13.37 -7.84
N ALA A 20 34.19 14.65 -7.58
CA ALA A 20 33.39 15.08 -6.44
C ALA A 20 31.95 14.50 -6.49
N PHE A 21 31.36 14.41 -7.69
CA PHE A 21 30.05 13.81 -7.91
C PHE A 21 30.06 12.28 -7.69
N ILE A 22 31.07 11.56 -8.21
CA ILE A 22 31.25 10.11 -8.00
C ILE A 22 31.53 9.80 -6.52
N GLU A 23 32.32 10.63 -5.84
CA GLU A 23 32.59 10.48 -4.41
C GLU A 23 31.33 10.73 -3.56
N ARG A 24 30.50 11.71 -3.94
CA ARG A 24 29.20 11.96 -3.27
C ARG A 24 28.22 10.81 -3.51
N MET A 25 28.15 10.28 -4.73
CA MET A 25 27.25 9.18 -5.09
C MET A 25 27.66 7.86 -4.43
N SER A 26 28.96 7.56 -4.38
CA SER A 26 29.48 6.37 -3.68
C SER A 26 29.27 6.44 -2.16
N ARG A 27 29.35 7.63 -1.56
CA ARG A 27 29.00 7.86 -0.14
C ARG A 27 27.52 7.58 0.13
N LEU A 28 26.61 8.11 -0.71
CA LEU A 28 25.17 7.84 -0.60
C LEU A 28 24.86 6.34 -0.74
N ARG A 29 25.49 5.66 -1.71
CA ARG A 29 25.34 4.20 -1.91
C ARG A 29 25.92 3.37 -0.75
N ARG A 30 26.99 3.83 -0.07
CA ARG A 30 27.52 3.19 1.16
C ARG A 30 26.60 3.39 2.36
N ILE A 31 26.05 4.60 2.53
CA ILE A 31 25.07 4.88 3.59
C ILE A 31 23.87 3.96 3.38
N GLU A 32 23.35 3.88 2.17
CA GLU A 32 22.23 3.02 1.81
C GLU A 32 22.49 1.53 2.05
N LYS A 33 23.72 1.02 1.83
CA LYS A 33 24.07 -0.39 2.15
C LYS A 33 24.29 -0.66 3.65
N ARG A 34 24.64 0.36 4.44
CA ARG A 34 24.85 0.21 5.90
C ARG A 34 23.54 0.32 6.69
N GLN A 35 22.61 1.14 6.22
CA GLN A 35 21.28 1.32 6.80
C GLN A 35 20.49 0.01 6.98
N PRO A 36 20.35 -0.92 6.00
CA PRO A 36 19.54 -2.13 6.16
C PRO A 36 20.02 -3.06 7.27
N LYS A 37 21.34 -3.09 7.53
CA LYS A 37 21.91 -3.89 8.63
C LYS A 37 21.66 -3.25 10.00
N LEU A 38 21.71 -1.92 10.08
CA LEU A 38 21.35 -1.20 11.31
C LEU A 38 19.85 -1.31 11.60
N THR A 39 19.00 -1.30 10.58
CA THR A 39 17.55 -1.33 10.78
C THR A 39 17.05 -2.71 11.19
N SER A 40 17.62 -3.80 10.64
CA SER A 40 17.29 -5.15 11.12
C SER A 40 17.72 -5.37 12.58
N ALA A 41 18.89 -4.85 12.95
CA ALA A 41 19.37 -4.90 14.33
C ALA A 41 18.46 -4.06 15.25
N ALA A 42 18.11 -2.84 14.84
CA ALA A 42 17.18 -1.98 15.58
C ALA A 42 15.80 -2.63 15.78
N ARG A 43 15.26 -3.32 14.78
CA ARG A 43 14.01 -4.09 14.91
C ARG A 43 14.14 -5.21 15.94
N SER A 44 15.20 -6.02 15.87
CA SER A 44 15.41 -7.10 16.84
C SER A 44 15.61 -6.60 18.27
N GLU A 45 16.33 -5.49 18.42
CA GLU A 45 16.56 -4.86 19.72
C GLU A 45 15.26 -4.25 20.27
N LEU A 46 14.44 -3.61 19.43
CA LEU A 46 13.14 -3.08 19.82
C LEU A 46 12.20 -4.19 20.33
N LEU A 47 12.17 -5.34 19.64
CA LEU A 47 11.40 -6.50 20.08
C LEU A 47 11.90 -7.04 21.43
N SER A 48 13.22 -7.10 21.62
CA SER A 48 13.82 -7.47 22.90
C SER A 48 13.42 -6.50 24.03
N LEU A 49 13.49 -5.19 23.77
CA LEU A 49 13.11 -4.17 24.75
C LEU A 49 11.62 -4.22 25.10
N LEU A 50 10.74 -4.45 24.12
CA LEU A 50 9.31 -4.62 24.35
C LEU A 50 9.03 -5.87 25.20
N PHE A 51 9.73 -6.97 24.93
CA PHE A 51 9.64 -8.17 25.74
C PHE A 51 10.11 -7.93 27.19
N GLU A 52 11.26 -7.27 27.36
CA GLU A 52 11.77 -6.90 28.69
C GLU A 52 10.83 -5.97 29.46
N LYS A 53 10.18 -5.02 28.75
CA LYS A 53 9.16 -4.13 29.34
C LYS A 53 7.99 -4.95 29.85
N ASN A 54 7.50 -5.90 29.05
CA ASN A 54 6.40 -6.78 29.46
C ASN A 54 6.79 -7.64 30.66
N LEU A 55 8.00 -8.19 30.66
CA LEU A 55 8.53 -8.97 31.78
C LEU A 55 8.66 -8.13 33.06
N ALA A 56 9.11 -6.88 32.96
CA ALA A 56 9.18 -5.97 34.10
C ALA A 56 7.78 -5.60 34.64
N SER A 57 6.81 -5.36 33.76
CA SER A 57 5.41 -5.16 34.15
C SER A 57 4.82 -6.38 34.85
N GLU A 58 5.08 -7.58 34.33
CA GLU A 58 4.65 -8.83 34.95
C GLU A 58 5.31 -9.03 36.33
N ALA A 59 6.59 -8.69 36.45
CA ALA A 59 7.29 -8.75 37.71
C ALA A 59 6.62 -7.83 38.76
N ILE A 60 6.21 -6.61 38.39
CA ILE A 60 5.46 -5.69 39.26
C ILE A 60 4.17 -6.36 39.76
N THR A 61 3.40 -6.97 38.86
CA THR A 61 2.18 -7.73 39.24
C THR A 61 2.49 -8.82 40.26
N ARG A 62 3.55 -9.62 40.01
CA ARG A 62 3.99 -10.67 40.94
C ARG A 62 4.45 -10.13 42.29
N VAL A 63 5.05 -8.94 42.33
CA VAL A 63 5.41 -8.28 43.61
C VAL A 63 4.14 -7.99 44.42
N TYR A 64 3.09 -7.48 43.78
CA TYR A 64 1.82 -7.23 44.45
C TYR A 64 1.17 -8.52 44.94
N GLU A 65 1.14 -9.57 44.11
CA GLU A 65 0.60 -10.87 44.49
C GLU A 65 1.36 -11.49 45.67
N ALA A 66 2.69 -11.44 45.66
CA ALA A 66 3.52 -11.97 46.74
C ALA A 66 3.30 -11.21 48.06
N SER A 67 3.10 -9.89 48.00
CA SER A 67 2.76 -9.08 49.17
C SER A 67 1.37 -9.41 49.71
N GLN A 68 0.38 -9.63 48.85
CA GLN A 68 -0.98 -10.03 49.26
C GLN A 68 -0.99 -11.42 49.90
N ALA A 69 -0.14 -12.34 49.40
CA ALA A 69 0.04 -13.66 49.97
C ALA A 69 0.95 -13.69 51.22
N SER A 70 1.34 -12.52 51.75
CA SER A 70 2.26 -12.38 52.90
C SER A 70 3.59 -13.13 52.73
N ARG A 71 4.05 -13.34 51.48
CA ARG A 71 5.33 -14.00 51.17
C ARG A 71 6.51 -13.04 51.26
N ILE A 72 6.25 -11.74 51.18
CA ILE A 72 7.25 -10.65 51.31
C ILE A 72 6.71 -9.57 52.24
N ASP A 73 7.61 -8.89 52.96
CA ASP A 73 7.27 -7.76 53.80
C ASP A 73 7.03 -6.48 52.98
N ARG A 74 6.38 -5.48 53.59
CA ARG A 74 6.12 -4.18 52.99
C ARG A 74 7.39 -3.48 52.51
N LEU A 75 8.48 -3.55 53.29
CA LEU A 75 9.73 -2.89 52.92
C LEU A 75 10.34 -3.52 51.67
N ASP A 76 10.34 -4.86 51.60
CA ASP A 76 10.80 -5.61 50.43
C ASP A 76 9.94 -5.32 49.20
N ARG A 77 8.61 -5.26 49.37
CA ARG A 77 7.68 -4.87 48.31
C ARG A 77 8.02 -3.49 47.76
N ASP A 78 8.13 -2.49 48.62
CA ASP A 78 8.35 -1.10 48.20
C ASP A 78 9.71 -0.96 47.49
N ARG A 79 10.76 -1.63 47.98
CA ARG A 79 12.06 -1.70 47.31
C ARG A 79 11.99 -2.36 45.93
N LEU A 80 11.27 -3.47 45.82
CA LEU A 80 11.19 -4.23 44.57
C LEU A 80 10.35 -3.48 43.52
N LEU A 81 9.26 -2.83 43.96
CA LEU A 81 8.45 -1.95 43.11
C LEU A 81 9.26 -0.75 42.59
N LEU A 82 10.04 -0.10 43.44
CA LEU A 82 10.91 1.01 43.02
C LEU A 82 11.89 0.56 41.92
N ARG A 83 12.58 -0.57 42.15
CA ARG A 83 13.53 -1.12 41.18
C ARG A 83 12.89 -1.43 39.83
N TYR A 84 11.71 -2.05 39.83
CA TYR A 84 11.03 -2.38 38.58
C TYR A 84 10.42 -1.16 37.90
N LYS A 85 9.99 -0.14 38.63
CA LYS A 85 9.58 1.17 38.07
C LYS A 85 10.74 1.85 37.36
N ASP A 86 11.90 1.97 38.02
CA ASP A 86 13.10 2.56 37.41
C ASP A 86 13.52 1.79 36.14
N LYS A 87 13.44 0.45 36.19
CA LYS A 87 13.69 -0.39 35.01
C LYS A 87 12.69 -0.12 33.89
N LEU A 88 11.40 0.03 34.22
CA LEU A 88 10.35 0.33 33.25
C LEU A 88 10.60 1.67 32.56
N ASP A 89 10.97 2.69 33.33
CA ASP A 89 11.25 4.04 32.83
C ASP A 89 12.46 4.03 31.89
N SER A 90 13.54 3.34 32.27
CA SER A 90 14.71 3.16 31.40
C SER A 90 14.36 2.42 30.10
N LEU A 91 13.53 1.38 30.17
CA LEU A 91 13.10 0.63 28.99
C LEU A 91 12.21 1.49 28.08
N ASN A 92 11.26 2.23 28.65
CA ASN A 92 10.39 3.12 27.89
C ASN A 92 11.19 4.21 27.16
N GLN A 93 12.20 4.80 27.80
CA GLN A 93 13.09 5.77 27.16
C GLN A 93 13.84 5.16 25.97
N ARG A 94 14.42 3.97 26.14
CA ARG A 94 15.13 3.28 25.05
C ARG A 94 14.19 2.92 23.89
N ILE A 95 13.00 2.43 24.19
CA ILE A 95 11.96 2.15 23.20
C ILE A 95 11.59 3.43 22.43
N ALA A 96 11.38 4.54 23.13
CA ALA A 96 11.01 5.82 22.51
C ALA A 96 12.07 6.34 21.51
N HIS A 97 13.35 6.05 21.75
CA HIS A 97 14.43 6.40 20.82
C HIS A 97 14.55 5.43 19.65
N LEU A 98 14.35 4.13 19.88
CA LEU A 98 14.60 3.10 18.88
C LEU A 98 13.41 2.89 17.94
N GLN A 99 12.19 3.06 18.44
CA GLN A 99 10.95 2.87 17.69
C GLN A 99 10.86 3.73 16.41
N PRO A 100 11.07 5.06 16.44
CA PRO A 100 10.99 5.85 15.20
C PRO A 100 12.05 5.45 14.16
N VAL A 101 13.20 4.92 14.59
CA VAL A 101 14.24 4.43 13.68
C VAL A 101 13.80 3.14 12.97
N ALA A 102 13.16 2.23 13.70
CA ALA A 102 12.59 1.01 13.14
C ALA A 102 11.40 1.35 12.21
N ASP A 103 10.48 2.20 12.65
CA ASP A 103 9.30 2.63 11.89
C ASP A 103 9.69 3.32 10.58
N TYR A 104 10.70 4.19 10.61
CA TYR A 104 11.22 4.83 9.39
C TYR A 104 11.74 3.80 8.38
N ALA A 105 12.42 2.76 8.86
CA ALA A 105 12.94 1.71 8.01
C ALA A 105 11.81 0.89 7.36
N ASP A 106 10.80 0.51 8.15
CA ASP A 106 9.58 -0.17 7.68
C ASP A 106 8.88 0.67 6.61
N LEU A 107 8.70 1.96 6.87
CA LEU A 107 8.00 2.86 5.97
C LEU A 107 8.79 3.07 4.66
N LYS A 108 10.12 3.17 4.75
CA LYS A 108 10.99 3.28 3.57
C LYS A 108 10.94 2.02 2.72
N GLU A 109 10.95 0.85 3.34
CA GLU A 109 10.82 -0.45 2.68
C GLU A 109 9.47 -0.57 1.97
N LEU A 110 8.37 -0.24 2.67
CA LEU A 110 7.03 -0.21 2.10
C LEU A 110 6.91 0.75 0.92
N ARG A 111 7.49 1.95 1.03
CA ARG A 111 7.54 2.94 -0.06
C ARG A 111 8.26 2.39 -1.29
N ASN A 112 9.39 1.71 -1.10
CA ASN A 112 10.13 1.11 -2.22
C ASN A 112 9.35 -0.03 -2.88
N ASN A 113 8.69 -0.86 -2.08
CA ASN A 113 7.82 -1.92 -2.59
C ASN A 113 6.65 -1.34 -3.40
N LEU A 114 6.03 -0.26 -2.93
CA LEU A 114 4.96 0.43 -3.65
C LEU A 114 5.43 1.02 -4.98
N VAL A 115 6.61 1.67 -4.99
CA VAL A 115 7.21 2.20 -6.22
C VAL A 115 7.41 1.09 -7.25
N SER A 116 8.01 -0.04 -6.84
CA SER A 116 8.20 -1.21 -7.72
C SER A 116 6.88 -1.76 -8.25
N LEU A 117 5.84 -1.84 -7.42
CA LEU A 117 4.51 -2.27 -7.87
C LEU A 117 3.92 -1.33 -8.93
N ILE A 118 4.05 -0.02 -8.73
CA ILE A 118 3.55 0.98 -9.68
C ILE A 118 4.34 0.90 -11.00
N GLU A 119 5.67 0.82 -10.94
CA GLU A 119 6.52 0.67 -12.12
C GLU A 119 6.13 -0.58 -12.94
N ASN A 120 5.91 -1.70 -12.26
CA ASN A 120 5.45 -2.93 -12.90
C ASN A 120 4.07 -2.75 -13.57
N LYS A 121 3.13 -2.06 -12.92
CA LYS A 121 1.80 -1.80 -13.48
C LYS A 121 1.85 -0.87 -14.68
N ILE A 122 2.68 0.19 -14.63
CA ILE A 122 2.91 1.08 -15.77
C ILE A 122 3.49 0.28 -16.93
N SER A 123 4.50 -0.57 -16.69
CA SER A 123 5.07 -1.41 -17.74
C SER A 123 4.04 -2.33 -18.40
N VAL A 124 3.10 -2.89 -17.64
CA VAL A 124 2.01 -3.71 -18.20
C VAL A 124 1.06 -2.85 -19.04
N LEU A 125 0.74 -1.63 -18.61
CA LEU A 125 -0.09 -0.71 -19.40
C LEU A 125 0.60 -0.30 -20.69
N ASP A 126 1.89 0.04 -20.63
CA ASP A 126 2.68 0.39 -21.81
C ASP A 126 2.74 -0.76 -22.82
N GLN A 127 2.91 -2.00 -22.35
CA GLN A 127 2.84 -3.18 -23.22
C GLN A 127 1.47 -3.33 -23.90
N LYS A 128 0.38 -3.10 -23.16
CA LYS A 128 -0.98 -3.13 -23.73
C LYS A 128 -1.19 -2.01 -24.75
N LEU A 129 -0.72 -0.80 -24.47
CA LEU A 129 -0.81 0.33 -25.39
C LEU A 129 0.01 0.06 -26.66
N LEU A 130 1.22 -0.49 -26.54
CA LEU A 130 2.04 -0.89 -27.67
C LEU A 130 1.38 -1.98 -28.52
N ALA A 131 0.69 -2.95 -27.90
CA ALA A 131 -0.04 -3.99 -28.62
C ALA A 131 -1.25 -3.44 -29.41
N ILE A 132 -1.90 -2.39 -28.90
CA ILE A 132 -3.08 -1.77 -29.53
C ILE A 132 -2.68 -0.68 -30.54
N LYS A 133 -1.51 -0.04 -30.35
CA LYS A 133 -0.98 0.99 -31.27
C LYS A 133 -1.05 0.61 -32.75
N PRO A 134 -0.59 -0.58 -33.22
CA PRO A 134 -0.70 -0.94 -34.62
C PRO A 134 -2.14 -1.09 -35.11
N ILE A 135 -3.09 -1.42 -34.23
CA ILE A 135 -4.52 -1.50 -34.57
C ILE A 135 -5.04 -0.08 -34.82
N VAL A 136 -4.66 0.89 -33.98
CA VAL A 136 -5.14 2.28 -34.07
C VAL A 136 -4.46 3.07 -35.19
N THR A 137 -3.19 2.79 -35.52
CA THR A 137 -2.43 3.55 -36.53
C THR A 137 -2.62 3.07 -37.97
N ASN A 138 -3.46 2.07 -38.21
CA ASN A 138 -3.82 1.69 -39.58
C ASN A 138 -4.89 2.66 -40.10
N ASP A 139 -4.59 3.45 -41.13
CA ASP A 139 -5.53 4.39 -41.78
C ASP A 139 -6.87 3.72 -42.21
N ALA A 140 -6.88 2.39 -42.37
CA ALA A 140 -8.09 1.61 -42.65
C ALA A 140 -9.07 1.51 -41.46
N MET A 141 -8.61 1.73 -40.23
CA MET A 141 -9.45 1.72 -39.03
C MET A 141 -10.23 3.02 -38.88
N ASP A 142 -9.66 4.16 -39.26
CA ASP A 142 -10.41 5.43 -39.29
C ASP A 142 -11.59 5.36 -40.26
N ALA A 143 -11.43 4.74 -41.43
CA ALA A 143 -12.53 4.52 -42.38
C ALA A 143 -13.59 3.53 -41.84
N LYS A 144 -13.17 2.46 -41.17
CA LYS A 144 -14.09 1.43 -40.63
C LYS A 144 -14.81 1.88 -39.36
N VAL A 145 -14.15 2.67 -38.51
CA VAL A 145 -14.74 3.31 -37.32
C VAL A 145 -15.71 4.41 -37.75
N GLN A 146 -15.37 5.24 -38.75
CA GLN A 146 -16.30 6.22 -39.33
C GLN A 146 -17.52 5.55 -39.98
N MET A 147 -17.36 4.39 -40.64
CA MET A 147 -18.47 3.63 -41.22
C MET A 147 -19.43 3.06 -40.15
N ILE A 148 -18.90 2.54 -39.04
CA ILE A 148 -19.71 2.03 -37.92
C ILE A 148 -20.44 3.18 -37.21
N ILE A 149 -19.78 4.33 -36.98
CA ILE A 149 -20.40 5.52 -36.38
C ILE A 149 -21.50 6.08 -37.31
N ALA A 150 -21.30 6.04 -38.63
CA ALA A 150 -22.28 6.47 -39.62
C ALA A 150 -23.48 5.51 -39.75
N GLU A 151 -23.28 4.19 -39.63
CA GLU A 151 -24.37 3.20 -39.56
C GLU A 151 -25.20 3.38 -38.29
N THR A 152 -24.55 3.62 -37.15
CA THR A 152 -25.25 3.87 -35.87
C THR A 152 -26.07 5.17 -35.91
N SER A 153 -25.62 6.16 -36.70
CA SER A 153 -26.32 7.43 -36.91
C SER A 153 -27.46 7.34 -37.94
N LYS A 154 -27.44 6.36 -38.85
CA LYS A 154 -28.52 6.14 -39.85
C LYS A 154 -29.72 5.36 -39.30
N VAL A 155 -29.61 4.71 -38.15
CA VAL A 155 -30.75 4.03 -37.49
C VAL A 155 -31.75 5.04 -36.87
N GLN A 156 -31.40 6.33 -36.77
CA GLN A 156 -32.26 7.38 -36.22
C GLN A 156 -33.03 8.22 -37.27
N ALA A 157 -33.20 7.72 -38.50
CA ALA A 157 -33.94 8.41 -39.55
C ALA A 157 -34.84 7.50 -40.41
N VAL A 158 -35.53 6.55 -39.79
CA VAL A 158 -36.67 5.85 -40.41
C VAL A 158 -37.90 6.05 -39.52
N PRO A 159 -39.08 6.45 -40.06
CA PRO A 159 -40.30 6.56 -39.26
C PRO A 159 -40.62 5.19 -38.64
N VAL A 160 -40.60 5.11 -37.31
CA VAL A 160 -40.88 3.91 -36.54
C VAL A 160 -42.35 3.52 -36.75
N GLU A 161 -42.58 2.39 -37.42
CA GLU A 161 -43.85 1.66 -37.30
C GLU A 161 -44.05 1.24 -35.83
N GLN A 162 -45.03 1.86 -35.17
CA GLN A 162 -45.39 1.72 -33.76
C GLN A 162 -46.00 0.34 -33.36
N LYS A 163 -45.61 -0.77 -33.98
CA LYS A 163 -46.23 -2.10 -33.70
C LYS A 163 -45.44 -3.03 -32.78
N SER A 164 -44.11 -2.88 -32.63
CA SER A 164 -43.31 -3.82 -31.82
C SER A 164 -43.24 -3.47 -30.33
N VAL A 165 -43.27 -2.18 -29.96
CA VAL A 165 -43.08 -1.75 -28.55
C VAL A 165 -44.24 -2.19 -27.63
N LYS A 166 -45.48 -2.21 -28.13
CA LYS A 166 -46.65 -2.64 -27.33
C LYS A 166 -46.69 -4.14 -27.05
N ALA A 167 -45.99 -4.96 -27.84
CA ALA A 167 -45.96 -6.40 -27.61
C ALA A 167 -44.99 -6.74 -26.48
N GLU A 168 -43.84 -6.08 -26.44
CA GLU A 168 -42.83 -6.25 -25.39
C GLU A 168 -43.27 -5.63 -24.05
N GLU A 169 -43.95 -4.49 -24.07
CA GLU A 169 -44.50 -3.87 -22.86
C GLU A 169 -45.53 -4.78 -22.16
N LYS A 170 -46.43 -5.42 -22.93
CA LYS A 170 -47.37 -6.42 -22.38
C LYS A 170 -46.66 -7.62 -21.74
N THR A 171 -45.54 -8.06 -22.31
CA THR A 171 -44.76 -9.18 -21.73
C THR A 171 -44.05 -8.77 -20.45
N ILE A 172 -43.59 -7.53 -20.34
CA ILE A 172 -42.97 -7.00 -19.12
C ILE A 172 -44.03 -6.88 -18.01
N ASP A 173 -45.22 -6.37 -18.32
CA ASP A 173 -46.33 -6.28 -17.35
C ASP A 173 -46.80 -7.67 -16.88
N GLN A 174 -46.85 -8.65 -17.79
CA GLN A 174 -47.16 -10.03 -17.45
C GLN A 174 -46.11 -10.66 -16.52
N LEU A 175 -44.82 -10.44 -16.81
CA LEU A 175 -43.72 -10.90 -15.97
C LEU A 175 -43.75 -10.26 -14.58
N GLN A 176 -44.01 -8.95 -14.49
CA GLN A 176 -44.14 -8.28 -13.19
C GLN A 176 -45.29 -8.84 -12.36
N LYS A 177 -46.43 -9.15 -13.00
CA LYS A 177 -47.60 -9.74 -12.33
C LYS A 177 -47.33 -11.17 -11.84
N GLU A 178 -46.61 -11.97 -12.62
CA GLU A 178 -46.20 -13.32 -12.22
C GLU A 178 -45.24 -13.31 -11.03
N ILE A 179 -44.29 -12.37 -11.00
CA ILE A 179 -43.35 -12.22 -9.86
C ILE A 179 -44.11 -11.88 -8.58
N VAL A 180 -45.03 -10.91 -8.63
CA VAL A 180 -45.82 -10.50 -7.46
C VAL A 180 -46.66 -11.66 -6.93
N HIS A 181 -47.33 -12.39 -7.82
CA HIS A 181 -48.14 -13.54 -7.43
C HIS A 181 -47.30 -14.72 -6.90
N ALA A 182 -46.08 -14.91 -7.41
CA ALA A 182 -45.16 -15.91 -6.87
C ALA A 182 -44.66 -15.55 -5.46
N LEU A 183 -44.44 -14.25 -5.18
CA LEU A 183 -44.07 -13.76 -3.85
C LEU A 183 -45.22 -13.95 -2.85
N GLU A 184 -46.45 -13.64 -3.25
CA GLU A 184 -47.64 -13.80 -2.40
C GLU A 184 -47.91 -15.29 -2.05
N ARG A 185 -47.64 -16.21 -2.99
CA ARG A 185 -47.68 -17.65 -2.70
C ARG A 185 -46.61 -18.11 -1.73
N LEU A 186 -45.40 -17.55 -1.81
CA LEU A 186 -44.32 -17.89 -0.86
C LEU A 186 -44.64 -17.37 0.54
N GLU A 187 -45.24 -16.18 0.65
CA GLU A 187 -45.71 -15.63 1.92
C GLU A 187 -46.80 -16.51 2.57
N GLN A 188 -47.74 -17.04 1.77
CA GLN A 188 -48.75 -17.98 2.27
C GLN A 188 -48.17 -19.34 2.69
N VAL A 189 -47.07 -19.79 2.07
CA VAL A 189 -46.39 -21.05 2.42
C VAL A 189 -45.57 -20.94 3.72
N GLU A 190 -45.15 -19.73 4.11
CA GLU A 190 -44.48 -19.50 5.40
C GLU A 190 -45.44 -19.36 6.59
N ILE A 191 -46.74 -19.12 6.35
CA ILE A 191 -47.76 -18.99 7.41
C ILE A 191 -48.36 -20.34 7.83
N ASP A 192 -48.42 -21.34 6.92
CA ASP A 192 -49.00 -22.67 7.19
C ASP A 192 -48.01 -23.70 7.79
N LYS A 193 -46.89 -23.23 8.38
CA LYS A 193 -45.83 -24.08 8.96
C LYS A 193 -45.61 -23.93 10.47
N ASP A 194 -46.60 -23.41 11.19
CA ASP A 194 -46.71 -23.49 12.65
C ASP A 194 -47.94 -24.33 13.07
#